data_AF-A0AAD9QCL0-F1
#
_entry.id   AF-A0AAD9QCL0-F1
#
_cell.length_a   1.000
_cell.length_b   1.000
_cell.length_c   1.000
_cell.angle_alpha   90.00
_cell.angle_beta   90.00
_cell.angle_gamma   90.00
#
_symmetry.space_group_name_H-M   'P 1'
#
loop_
_entity.id
_entity.type
_entity.pdbx_description
1 polymer ?
#
loop_
_entity_poly.entity_id
_entity_poly.type
_entity_poly.pdbx_seq_one_letter_code
_entity_poly.pdbx_strand_id
1 'polypeptide(L)'
;MITTLPSKVEKRIHKTHTVEIRSTCTIYLIKNENRTCIQLHGIRKRLDDIEESLRKLEIAVNEMQDYSYAFNIKILGVPELKVNEDASETSKLCVNLFSRMGANISINDIDIAHRVSFRDSSRS
;
A
#
# COMPACT_ATOMS: atom_id res chain seq x y z
N MET A 1 -60.59 39.59 35.32
CA MET A 1 -59.90 39.18 36.56
C MET A 1 -58.73 38.30 36.13
N ILE A 2 -57.51 38.85 36.05
CA ILE A 2 -56.31 38.10 35.61
C ILE A 2 -55.69 37.52 36.88
N THR A 3 -55.81 36.21 37.08
CA THR A 3 -55.18 35.53 38.22
C THR A 3 -53.69 35.39 37.95
N THR A 4 -52.88 36.20 38.62
CA THR A 4 -51.42 36.09 38.60
C THR A 4 -51.01 34.80 39.33
N LEU A 5 -50.19 33.96 38.70
CA LEU A 5 -49.68 32.75 39.33
C LEU A 5 -48.80 33.10 40.55
N PRO A 6 -48.87 32.34 41.66
CA PRO A 6 -48.02 32.60 42.81
C PRO A 6 -46.54 32.47 42.42
N SER A 7 -45.69 33.41 42.83
CA SER A 7 -44.24 33.46 42.47
C SER A 7 -43.46 32.16 42.73
N LYS A 8 -43.90 31.35 43.70
CA LYS A 8 -43.32 30.04 44.03
C LYS A 8 -43.62 28.98 42.95
N VAL A 9 -44.78 29.08 42.30
CA VAL A 9 -45.20 28.19 41.19
C VAL A 9 -44.40 28.53 39.94
N GLU A 10 -44.22 29.82 39.63
CA GLU A 10 -43.44 30.29 38.48
C GLU A 10 -41.96 29.88 38.58
N LYS A 11 -41.34 30.06 39.75
CA LYS A 11 -39.96 29.57 40.01
C LYS A 11 -39.83 28.05 39.87
N ARG A 12 -40.86 27.30 40.26
CA ARG A 12 -40.88 25.83 40.15
C ARG A 12 -40.98 25.41 38.67
N ILE A 13 -41.85 26.06 37.90
CA ILE A 13 -42.00 25.84 36.45
C ILE A 13 -40.69 26.14 35.72
N HIS A 14 -40.06 27.29 35.99
CA HIS A 14 -38.78 27.67 35.39
C HIS A 14 -37.65 26.67 35.71
N LYS A 15 -37.60 26.19 36.97
CA LYS A 15 -36.62 25.18 37.38
C LYS A 15 -36.85 23.85 36.65
N THR A 16 -38.10 23.40 36.53
CA THR A 16 -38.44 22.17 35.80
C THR A 16 -38.08 22.26 34.32
N HIS A 17 -38.47 23.34 33.63
CA HIS A 17 -38.09 23.56 32.22
C HIS A 17 -36.56 23.60 32.03
N THR A 18 -35.84 24.25 32.95
CA THR A 18 -34.37 24.28 32.88
C THR A 18 -33.76 22.88 33.01
N VAL A 19 -34.31 22.03 33.89
CA VAL A 19 -33.85 20.63 34.05
C VAL A 19 -34.17 19.80 32.81
N GLU A 20 -35.35 19.97 32.21
CA GLU A 20 -35.74 19.26 30.98
C GLU A 20 -34.89 19.64 29.77
N ILE A 21 -34.60 20.94 29.60
CA ILE A 21 -33.72 21.43 28.53
C ILE A 21 -32.31 20.85 28.69
N ARG A 22 -31.77 20.87 29.91
CA ARG A 22 -30.44 20.30 30.19
C ARG A 22 -30.41 18.80 29.92
N SER A 23 -31.42 18.05 30.38
CA SER A 23 -31.54 16.61 30.14
C SER A 23 -31.58 16.30 28.63
N THR A 24 -32.40 17.04 27.87
CA THR A 24 -32.54 16.85 26.42
C THR A 24 -31.24 17.16 25.69
N CYS A 25 -30.55 18.25 26.08
CA CYS A 25 -29.25 18.62 25.51
C CYS A 25 -28.19 17.54 25.78
N THR A 26 -28.11 17.03 27.01
CA THR A 26 -27.18 15.93 27.36
C THR A 26 -27.45 14.67 26.53
N ILE A 27 -28.71 14.27 26.36
CA ILE A 27 -29.08 13.11 25.53
C ILE A 27 -28.65 13.33 24.07
N TYR A 28 -28.84 14.53 23.53
CA TYR A 28 -28.44 14.86 22.16
C TYR A 28 -26.92 14.78 21.97
N LEU A 29 -26.15 15.34 22.90
CA LEU A 29 -24.68 15.29 22.84
C LEU A 29 -24.15 13.85 22.88
N ILE A 30 -24.64 13.04 23.83
CA ILE A 30 -24.26 11.63 23.94
C ILE A 30 -24.60 10.85 22.66
N LYS A 31 -25.78 11.11 22.06
CA LYS A 31 -26.17 10.46 20.80
C LYS A 31 -25.23 10.83 19.64
N ASN A 32 -24.81 12.09 19.55
CA ASN A 32 -23.89 12.50 18.50
C ASN A 32 -22.48 11.94 18.72
N GLU A 33 -21.98 11.99 19.96
CA GLU A 33 -20.70 11.38 20.33
C GLU A 33 -20.67 9.89 19.97
N ASN A 34 -21.71 9.14 20.35
CA ASN A 34 -21.83 7.73 19.99
C ASN A 34 -21.85 7.51 18.46
N ARG A 35 -22.55 8.37 17.70
CA ARG A 35 -22.54 8.28 16.23
C ARG A 35 -21.14 8.49 15.67
N THR A 36 -20.42 9.51 16.15
CA THR A 36 -19.06 9.79 15.74
C THR A 36 -18.12 8.63 16.08
N CYS A 37 -18.24 8.05 17.29
CA CYS A 37 -17.45 6.88 17.67
C CYS A 37 -17.71 5.67 16.77
N ILE A 38 -18.97 5.39 16.42
CA ILE A 38 -19.32 4.29 15.51
C ILE A 38 -18.71 4.54 14.12
N GLN A 39 -18.80 5.76 13.60
CA GLN A 39 -18.22 6.11 12.31
C GLN A 39 -16.69 5.98 12.31
N LEU A 40 -16.02 6.49 13.36
CA LEU A 40 -14.57 6.37 13.51
C LEU A 40 -14.12 4.91 13.63
N HIS A 41 -14.86 4.10 14.38
CA HIS A 41 -14.57 2.67 14.47
C HIS A 41 -14.71 1.98 13.10
N GLY A 42 -15.75 2.31 12.34
CA GLY A 42 -15.93 1.80 10.98
C GLY A 42 -14.80 2.22 10.03
N ILE A 43 -14.36 3.47 10.09
CA ILE A 43 -13.21 3.96 9.32
C ILE A 43 -11.94 3.22 9.72
N ARG A 44 -11.70 3.05 11.02
CA ARG A 44 -10.52 2.35 11.53
C ARG A 44 -10.45 0.91 11.03
N LYS A 45 -11.56 0.18 11.13
CA LYS A 45 -11.65 -1.19 10.63
C LYS A 45 -11.32 -1.27 9.13
N ARG A 46 -11.90 -0.38 8.33
CA ARG A 46 -11.61 -0.33 6.88
C ARG A 46 -10.14 -0.03 6.58
N LEU A 47 -9.48 0.78 7.41
CA LEU A 47 -8.06 1.06 7.26
C LEU A 47 -7.22 -0.17 7.59
N ASP A 48 -7.55 -0.87 8.67
CA ASP A 48 -6.87 -2.11 9.05
C ASP A 48 -7.04 -3.19 7.95
N ASP A 49 -8.24 -3.32 7.36
CA ASP A 49 -8.51 -4.24 6.23
C ASP A 49 -7.69 -3.89 4.97
N ILE A 50 -7.53 -2.59 4.68
CA ILE A 50 -6.71 -2.10 3.57
C ILE A 50 -5.23 -2.39 3.83
N GLU A 51 -4.75 -2.15 5.05
CA GLU A 51 -3.37 -2.42 5.43
C GLU A 51 -3.02 -3.90 5.25
N GLU A 52 -3.90 -4.81 5.69
CA GLU A 52 -3.71 -6.25 5.50
C GLU A 52 -3.68 -6.62 4.01
N SER A 53 -4.59 -6.04 3.22
CA SER A 53 -4.65 -6.28 1.78
C SER A 53 -3.39 -5.80 1.05
N LEU A 54 -2.84 -4.65 1.44
CA LEU A 54 -1.60 -4.12 0.90
C LEU A 54 -0.41 -5.00 1.24
N ARG A 55 -0.32 -5.53 2.47
CA ARG A 55 0.76 -6.48 2.84
C ARG A 55 0.70 -7.76 2.00
N LYS A 56 -0.50 -8.30 1.77
CA LYS A 56 -0.67 -9.48 0.91
C LYS A 56 -0.25 -9.19 -0.54
N LEU A 57 -0.60 -8.00 -1.05
CA LEU A 57 -0.21 -7.57 -2.38
C LEU A 57 1.31 -7.39 -2.51
N GLU A 58 1.96 -6.79 -1.51
CA GLU A 58 3.42 -6.64 -1.46
C GLU A 58 4.13 -7.99 -1.57
N ILE A 59 3.70 -8.98 -0.76
CA ILE A 59 4.25 -10.34 -0.80
C ILE A 59 4.07 -10.94 -2.20
N ALA A 60 2.86 -10.89 -2.75
CA ALA A 60 2.57 -11.46 -4.06
C ALA A 60 3.40 -10.80 -5.18
N VAL A 61 3.58 -9.46 -5.14
CA VAL A 61 4.40 -8.75 -6.12
C VAL A 61 5.86 -9.14 -6.01
N ASN A 62 6.39 -9.26 -4.79
CA ASN A 62 7.77 -9.70 -4.57
C ASN A 62 7.99 -11.13 -5.08
N GLU A 63 7.08 -12.05 -4.75
CA GLU A 63 7.14 -13.44 -5.24
C GLU A 63 7.06 -13.51 -6.78
N MET A 64 6.21 -12.69 -7.40
CA MET A 64 6.13 -12.58 -8.86
C MET A 64 7.44 -12.07 -9.48
N GLN A 65 8.08 -11.07 -8.86
CA GLN A 65 9.37 -10.56 -9.32
C GLN A 65 10.49 -11.59 -9.16
N ASP A 66 10.57 -12.24 -8.01
CA ASP A 66 11.56 -13.28 -7.74
C ASP A 66 11.39 -14.44 -8.73
N TYR A 67 10.16 -14.87 -8.99
CA TYR A 67 9.88 -15.89 -10.00
C TYR A 67 10.26 -15.45 -11.42
N SER A 68 9.91 -14.20 -11.80
CA SER A 68 10.19 -13.67 -13.14
C SER A 68 11.70 -13.59 -13.43
N TYR A 69 12.51 -13.40 -12.40
CA TYR A 69 13.96 -13.29 -12.51
C TYR A 69 14.71 -14.55 -12.06
N ALA A 70 14.01 -15.61 -11.67
CA ALA A 70 14.63 -16.84 -11.13
C ALA A 70 15.64 -17.47 -12.10
N PHE A 71 15.46 -17.28 -13.41
CA PHE A 71 16.33 -17.82 -14.46
C PHE A 71 17.26 -16.77 -15.07
N ASN A 72 17.27 -15.53 -14.55
CA ASN A 72 18.15 -14.49 -15.05
C ASN A 72 19.56 -14.66 -14.48
N ILE A 73 20.54 -14.76 -15.37
CA ILE A 73 21.96 -14.82 -15.00
C ILE A 73 22.62 -13.49 -15.32
N LYS A 74 23.32 -12.91 -14.34
CA LYS A 74 24.20 -11.74 -14.54
C LYS A 74 25.65 -12.18 -14.58
N ILE A 75 26.32 -11.87 -15.68
CA ILE A 75 27.73 -12.20 -15.88
C ILE A 75 28.53 -10.91 -15.89
N LEU A 76 29.49 -10.81 -14.95
CA LEU A 76 30.33 -9.62 -14.79
C LEU A 76 31.73 -9.88 -15.37
N GLY A 77 32.39 -8.82 -15.85
CA GLY A 77 33.77 -8.89 -16.33
C GLY A 77 33.96 -9.54 -17.71
N VAL A 78 32.87 -9.77 -18.45
CA VAL A 78 32.95 -10.29 -19.83
C VAL A 78 33.13 -9.11 -20.80
N PRO A 79 34.25 -9.02 -21.52
CA PRO A 79 34.48 -7.95 -22.50
C PRO A 79 33.47 -8.02 -23.65
N GLU A 80 33.19 -6.87 -24.27
CA GLU A 80 32.39 -6.79 -25.48
C GLU A 80 33.15 -7.37 -26.68
N LEU A 81 32.44 -8.05 -27.58
CA LEU A 81 33.03 -8.58 -28.81
C LEU A 81 33.40 -7.46 -29.79
N LYS A 82 32.58 -6.40 -29.82
CA LYS A 82 32.75 -5.20 -30.63
C LYS A 82 31.97 -4.05 -30.00
N VAL A 83 32.27 -2.82 -30.44
CA VAL A 83 31.45 -1.65 -30.07
C VAL A 83 30.03 -1.85 -30.58
N ASN A 84 29.05 -1.67 -29.69
CA ASN A 84 27.62 -1.94 -29.96
C ASN A 84 27.34 -3.40 -30.36
N GLU A 85 27.88 -4.35 -29.59
CA GLU A 85 27.51 -5.76 -29.66
C GLU A 85 25.99 -5.93 -29.59
N ASP A 86 25.43 -6.67 -30.55
CA ASP A 86 23.99 -6.91 -30.58
C ASP A 86 23.57 -8.09 -29.68
N ALA A 87 22.26 -8.29 -29.53
CA ALA A 87 21.71 -9.37 -28.70
C ALA A 87 22.08 -10.77 -29.24
N SER A 88 22.15 -10.95 -30.57
CA SER A 88 22.50 -12.25 -31.17
C SER A 88 23.95 -12.62 -30.89
N GLU A 89 24.85 -11.64 -31.01
CA GLU A 89 26.26 -11.78 -30.67
C GLU A 89 26.45 -12.07 -29.18
N THR A 90 25.73 -11.33 -28.32
CA THR A 90 25.76 -11.55 -26.87
C THR A 90 25.27 -12.95 -26.51
N SER A 91 24.18 -13.43 -27.12
CA SER A 91 23.68 -14.79 -26.89
C SER A 91 24.69 -15.86 -27.31
N LYS A 92 25.36 -15.69 -28.46
CA LYS A 92 26.43 -16.61 -28.91
C LYS A 92 27.62 -16.62 -27.95
N LEU A 93 27.97 -15.46 -27.39
CA LEU A 93 29.01 -15.35 -26.38
C LEU A 93 28.63 -16.13 -25.12
N CYS A 94 27.39 -16.00 -24.66
CA CYS A 94 26.85 -16.78 -23.54
C CYS A 94 26.93 -18.29 -23.80
N VAL A 95 26.46 -18.77 -24.96
CA VAL A 95 26.57 -20.19 -25.36
C VAL A 95 28.01 -20.66 -25.27
N ASN A 96 28.95 -19.96 -25.91
CA ASN A 96 30.36 -20.32 -25.89
C ASN A 96 30.96 -20.32 -24.48
N LEU A 97 30.58 -19.37 -23.63
CA LEU A 97 31.06 -19.27 -22.25
C LEU A 97 30.61 -20.48 -21.43
N PHE A 98 29.31 -20.78 -21.43
CA PHE A 98 28.75 -21.90 -20.66
C PHE A 98 29.21 -23.25 -21.21
N SER A 99 29.32 -23.42 -22.54
CA SER A 99 29.89 -24.63 -23.14
C SER A 99 31.34 -24.86 -22.71
N ARG A 100 32.16 -23.80 -22.61
CA ARG A 100 33.54 -23.91 -22.08
C ARG A 100 33.58 -24.24 -20.59
N MET A 101 32.54 -23.91 -19.83
CA MET A 101 32.37 -24.32 -18.44
C MET A 101 31.86 -25.77 -18.30
N GLY A 102 31.58 -26.47 -19.41
CA GLY A 102 31.09 -27.84 -19.42
C GLY A 102 29.57 -27.96 -19.39
N ALA A 103 28.83 -26.86 -19.50
CA ALA A 103 27.37 -26.90 -19.60
C ALA A 103 26.94 -27.21 -21.04
N ASN A 104 26.02 -28.17 -21.19
CA ASN A 104 25.42 -28.48 -22.48
C ASN A 104 24.23 -27.54 -22.74
N ILE A 105 24.51 -26.39 -23.34
CA ILE A 105 23.48 -25.40 -23.68
C ILE A 105 23.51 -25.06 -25.17
N SER A 106 22.36 -24.66 -25.68
CA SER A 106 22.14 -24.21 -27.05
C SER A 106 21.62 -22.78 -27.06
N ILE A 107 21.55 -22.17 -28.25
CA ILE A 107 20.98 -20.83 -28.41
C ILE A 107 19.48 -20.78 -28.04
N ASN A 108 18.77 -21.91 -28.16
CA ASN A 108 17.33 -21.99 -27.87
C ASN A 108 17.04 -22.01 -26.36
N ASP A 109 18.05 -22.24 -25.53
CA ASP A 109 17.94 -22.20 -24.07
C ASP A 109 18.05 -20.75 -23.54
N ILE A 110 18.36 -19.79 -24.41
CA ILE A 110 18.50 -18.37 -24.08
C ILE A 110 17.34 -17.61 -24.70
N ASP A 111 16.43 -17.10 -23.86
CA ASP A 111 15.32 -16.25 -24.31
C ASP A 111 15.81 -14.86 -24.71
N ILE A 112 16.53 -14.18 -23.80
CA ILE A 112 17.05 -12.83 -24.02
C ILE A 112 18.48 -12.74 -23.49
N ALA A 113 19.39 -12.19 -24.29
CA ALA A 113 20.70 -11.74 -23.82
C ALA A 113 20.96 -10.31 -24.29
N HIS A 114 21.46 -9.48 -23.39
CA HIS A 114 21.82 -8.10 -23.69
C HIS A 114 22.90 -7.61 -22.72
N ARG A 115 23.66 -6.59 -23.14
CA ARG A 115 24.57 -5.86 -22.28
C ARG A 115 23.79 -4.88 -21.40
N VAL A 116 24.16 -4.80 -20.12
CA VAL A 116 23.61 -3.80 -19.20
C VAL A 116 24.59 -2.63 -19.17
N SER A 117 24.15 -1.46 -19.63
CA SER A 117 24.94 -0.23 -19.57
C SER A 117 25.29 0.09 -18.12
N PHE A 118 26.49 0.61 -17.86
CA PHE A 118 26.78 1.22 -16.57
C PHE A 118 25.79 2.37 -16.33
N ARG A 119 25.01 2.27 -15.24
CA ARG A 119 24.23 3.40 -14.75
C ARG A 119 25.20 4.39 -14.16
N ASP A 120 25.37 5.54 -14.80
CA ASP A 120 26.02 6.68 -14.19
C ASP A 120 25.25 7.05 -12.91
N SER A 121 25.85 6.78 -11.75
CA SER A 121 25.27 7.11 -10.44
C SER A 121 25.25 8.62 -10.16
N SER A 122 25.73 9.45 -11.09
CA SER A 122 25.77 10.91 -11.01
C SER A 122 24.46 11.61 -11.35
N ARG A 123 23.41 10.86 -11.70
CA ARG A 123 22.06 11.38 -12.06
C ARG A 123 20.96 11.08 -11.04
N SER A 124 21.32 10.72 -9.80
CA SER A 124 20.37 10.50 -8.68
C SER A 124 20.33 11.70 -7.75
#